data_AF-A0A3D6DV74-F1
#
_entry.id   AF-A0A3D6DV74-F1
#
_cell.length_a   1.000
_cell.length_b   1.000
_cell.length_c   1.000
_cell.angle_alpha   90.00
_cell.angle_beta   90.00
_cell.angle_gamma   90.00
#
_symmetry.space_group_name_H-M   'P 1'
#
loop_
_entity.id
_entity.type
_entity.pdbx_description
1 polymer ?
#
loop_
_entity_poly.entity_id
_entity_poly.type
_entity_poly.pdbx_seq_one_letter_code
_entity_poly.pdbx_strand_id
1 'polypeptide(L)'
;NGGIISSDTFPRSLGNAGKVEVSASRALAIVNGGKISSGTSALGDAGTVKVSAGSITIIGSQESSDTGIFSSAKPGSTGNAGSVDVTAAGDLSLVNGGAIDSSTFSSGSAGSVTVHSSSLRLDGRAGNGNSSQISAAALENSSGQTGSVTVTANDLTLSNGGQITIENRARVKDPSALTPTSLTVTAPRITLLNSPHAITTESTGNVAAGNIRITASDQLQLDPSGITTTAFEGNGGAIDITAGLLRLDHSQITTSVTGSDNGNGGNIRITADSLILNTGFIQANTKAANSSGGDVSITAQNLVASGNTLFLGESTIHTFQSGVFGINVIQAAAPTGISGTVQISTPKLDVTTSLVGLDTRLINAQVARRLCENTRGSSLVPVGRGGLPPGGADYLSPGQISGIGFVTSPTVSLPSRHASWPNPFSPCLAL
;
A
#
# COMPACT_ATOMS: atom_id res chain seq x y z
N ASN A 1 3.58 -32.84 -12.35
CA ASN A 1 3.17 -31.74 -13.25
C ASN A 1 1.86 -32.12 -13.91
N GLY A 2 0.89 -31.21 -13.95
CA GLY A 2 -0.42 -31.44 -14.59
C GLY A 2 -1.37 -32.41 -13.87
N GLY A 3 -1.19 -32.67 -12.57
CA GLY A 3 -2.08 -33.54 -11.82
C GLY A 3 -3.45 -32.89 -11.59
N ILE A 4 -4.54 -33.63 -11.84
CA ILE A 4 -5.91 -33.12 -11.72
C ILE A 4 -6.68 -33.98 -10.72
N ILE A 5 -7.25 -33.32 -9.70
CA ILE A 5 -8.30 -33.88 -8.84
C ILE A 5 -9.55 -33.07 -9.13
N SER A 6 -10.55 -33.66 -9.78
CA SER A 6 -11.75 -32.91 -10.08
C SER A 6 -13.06 -33.70 -9.97
N SER A 7 -14.14 -32.94 -9.78
CA SER A 7 -15.51 -33.39 -9.97
C SER A 7 -16.22 -32.38 -10.87
N ASP A 8 -16.38 -32.67 -12.14
CA ASP A 8 -16.98 -31.74 -13.11
C ASP A 8 -18.32 -32.26 -13.64
N THR A 9 -19.28 -31.36 -13.90
CA THR A 9 -20.46 -31.68 -14.71
C THR A 9 -20.22 -31.24 -16.16
N PHE A 10 -20.63 -32.08 -17.09
CA PHE A 10 -20.54 -31.82 -18.52
C PHE A 10 -21.87 -31.32 -19.09
N PRO A 11 -21.87 -30.65 -20.26
CA PRO A 11 -23.09 -30.15 -20.88
C PRO A 11 -24.21 -31.20 -20.92
N ARG A 12 -25.43 -30.77 -20.62
CA ARG A 12 -26.66 -31.61 -20.50
C ARG A 12 -26.76 -32.49 -19.25
N SER A 13 -25.80 -32.40 -18.32
CA SER A 13 -25.99 -32.99 -16.98
C SER A 13 -27.08 -32.24 -16.20
N LEU A 14 -27.95 -32.99 -15.52
CA LEU A 14 -29.02 -32.44 -14.68
C LEU A 14 -28.63 -32.34 -13.20
N GLY A 15 -27.55 -33.01 -12.79
CA GLY A 15 -27.05 -33.00 -11.42
C GLY A 15 -25.99 -31.92 -11.18
N ASN A 16 -25.77 -31.61 -9.91
CA ASN A 16 -24.70 -30.73 -9.44
C ASN A 16 -23.35 -31.46 -9.46
N ALA A 17 -22.27 -30.70 -9.57
CA ALA A 17 -20.93 -31.23 -9.38
C ALA A 17 -20.72 -31.64 -7.91
N GLY A 18 -19.99 -32.73 -7.70
CA GLY A 18 -19.65 -33.24 -6.38
C GLY A 18 -18.71 -32.33 -5.60
N LYS A 19 -18.74 -32.47 -4.27
CA LYS A 19 -17.76 -31.86 -3.37
C LYS A 19 -16.39 -32.53 -3.58
N VAL A 20 -15.33 -31.72 -3.63
CA VAL A 20 -13.94 -32.19 -3.63
C VAL A 20 -13.30 -31.83 -2.30
N GLU A 21 -12.75 -32.82 -1.59
CA GLU A 21 -12.03 -32.61 -0.33
C GLU A 21 -10.65 -33.25 -0.40
N VAL A 22 -9.61 -32.43 -0.21
CA VAL A 22 -8.21 -32.85 -0.23
C VAL A 22 -7.57 -32.52 1.11
N SER A 23 -6.97 -33.51 1.77
CA SER A 23 -6.23 -33.32 3.01
C SER A 23 -4.83 -33.92 2.92
N ALA A 24 -3.83 -33.15 3.33
CA ALA A 24 -2.44 -33.59 3.40
C ALA A 24 -1.82 -33.22 4.75
N SER A 25 -1.28 -34.19 5.49
CA SER A 25 -0.76 -33.94 6.84
C SER A 25 0.44 -32.98 6.89
N ARG A 26 1.25 -32.92 5.82
CA ARG A 26 2.49 -32.14 5.78
C ARG A 26 2.47 -31.03 4.73
N ALA A 27 2.52 -31.39 3.45
CA ALA A 27 2.64 -30.42 2.37
C ALA A 27 1.82 -30.83 1.16
N LEU A 28 1.21 -29.86 0.50
CA LEU A 28 0.53 -30.01 -0.77
C LEU A 28 1.15 -29.05 -1.78
N ALA A 29 1.61 -29.58 -2.91
CA ALA A 29 2.17 -28.79 -4.01
C ALA A 29 1.30 -28.96 -5.25
N ILE A 30 0.77 -27.85 -5.78
CA ILE A 30 -0.01 -27.78 -7.00
C ILE A 30 0.84 -27.00 -8.02
N VAL A 31 1.44 -27.70 -8.97
CA VAL A 31 2.49 -27.11 -9.83
C VAL A 31 2.25 -27.42 -11.30
N ASN A 32 2.57 -26.46 -12.16
CA ASN A 32 2.65 -26.63 -13.62
C ASN A 32 1.39 -27.28 -14.22
N GLY A 33 0.26 -26.60 -14.15
CA GLY A 33 -1.04 -27.06 -14.67
C GLY A 33 -1.81 -27.99 -13.74
N GLY A 34 -1.34 -28.16 -12.50
CA GLY A 34 -2.07 -28.92 -11.49
C GLY A 34 -3.38 -28.24 -11.10
N LYS A 35 -4.47 -29.01 -10.97
CA LYS A 35 -5.80 -28.47 -10.63
C LYS A 35 -6.47 -29.32 -9.55
N ILE A 36 -7.04 -28.65 -8.56
CA ILE A 36 -8.04 -29.23 -7.65
C ILE A 36 -9.34 -28.48 -7.92
N SER A 37 -10.36 -29.13 -8.47
CA SER A 37 -11.52 -28.39 -8.95
C SER A 37 -12.86 -29.09 -8.85
N SER A 38 -13.92 -28.31 -8.68
CA SER A 38 -15.29 -28.78 -8.88
C SER A 38 -16.04 -27.77 -9.74
N GLY A 39 -16.15 -28.05 -11.04
CA GLY A 39 -16.71 -27.12 -12.02
C GLY A 39 -18.04 -27.58 -12.60
N THR A 40 -18.84 -26.64 -13.10
CA THR A 40 -20.04 -26.96 -13.88
C THR A 40 -19.99 -26.38 -15.29
N SER A 41 -20.35 -27.18 -16.28
CA SER A 41 -20.70 -26.73 -17.65
C SER A 41 -22.16 -27.06 -17.98
N ALA A 42 -22.99 -27.26 -16.95
CA ALA A 42 -24.33 -27.83 -17.07
C ALA A 42 -25.40 -26.96 -16.38
N LEU A 43 -26.60 -27.52 -16.20
CA LEU A 43 -27.67 -26.83 -15.47
C LEU A 43 -27.43 -26.82 -13.96
N GLY A 44 -26.84 -27.88 -13.41
CA GLY A 44 -26.52 -27.98 -11.98
C GLY A 44 -25.35 -27.09 -11.55
N ASP A 45 -25.26 -26.85 -10.26
CA ASP A 45 -24.23 -26.01 -9.64
C ASP A 45 -22.85 -26.69 -9.59
N ALA A 46 -21.79 -25.89 -9.51
CA ALA A 46 -20.47 -26.37 -9.13
C ALA A 46 -20.45 -26.77 -7.64
N GLY A 47 -19.61 -27.74 -7.28
CA GLY A 47 -19.52 -28.26 -5.92
C GLY A 47 -18.49 -27.51 -5.09
N THR A 48 -18.58 -27.61 -3.77
CA THR A 48 -17.57 -27.03 -2.88
C THR A 48 -16.23 -27.73 -3.03
N VAL A 49 -15.15 -26.95 -3.03
CA VAL A 49 -13.77 -27.45 -2.97
C VAL A 49 -13.15 -27.08 -1.63
N LYS A 50 -12.75 -28.09 -0.86
CA LYS A 50 -12.10 -27.92 0.44
C LYS A 50 -10.69 -28.52 0.41
N VAL A 51 -9.69 -27.72 0.76
CA VAL A 51 -8.29 -28.13 0.76
C VAL A 51 -7.66 -27.80 2.11
N SER A 52 -7.08 -28.81 2.76
CA SER A 52 -6.37 -28.63 4.03
C SER A 52 -4.98 -29.26 3.98
N ALA A 53 -3.94 -28.52 4.35
CA ALA A 53 -2.62 -29.10 4.52
C ALA A 53 -1.78 -28.41 5.60
N GLY A 54 -0.66 -29.04 5.97
CA GLY A 54 0.36 -28.36 6.80
C GLY A 54 0.91 -27.12 6.10
N SER A 55 1.39 -27.25 4.86
CA SER A 55 1.71 -26.14 3.97
C SER A 55 1.16 -26.38 2.56
N ILE A 56 0.84 -25.29 1.86
CA ILE A 56 0.30 -25.33 0.50
C ILE A 56 1.14 -24.43 -0.40
N THR A 57 1.59 -24.97 -1.52
CA THR A 57 2.32 -24.20 -2.54
C THR A 57 1.64 -24.39 -3.90
N ILE A 58 1.25 -23.28 -4.51
CA ILE A 58 0.62 -23.24 -5.83
C ILE A 58 1.55 -22.47 -6.76
N ILE A 59 2.11 -23.15 -7.76
CA ILE A 59 3.04 -22.55 -8.72
C ILE A 59 2.43 -22.62 -10.12
N GLY A 60 2.05 -21.46 -10.65
CA GLY A 60 1.50 -21.31 -11.99
C GLY A 60 2.45 -21.77 -13.10
N SER A 61 1.91 -21.87 -14.32
CA SER A 61 2.65 -22.29 -15.51
C SER A 61 2.81 -21.14 -16.50
N GLN A 62 3.85 -21.21 -17.34
CA GLN A 62 4.06 -20.25 -18.44
C GLN A 62 3.28 -20.63 -19.71
N GLU A 63 2.68 -21.82 -19.74
CA GLU A 63 2.19 -22.52 -20.95
C GLU A 63 0.64 -22.60 -20.97
N SER A 64 -0.05 -21.53 -20.57
CA SER A 64 -1.51 -21.39 -20.69
C SER A 64 -2.38 -22.33 -19.85
N SER A 65 -1.82 -23.17 -18.97
CA SER A 65 -2.63 -24.00 -18.06
C SER A 65 -2.79 -23.32 -16.70
N ASP A 66 -4.03 -23.01 -16.32
CA ASP A 66 -4.31 -22.52 -14.97
C ASP A 66 -3.81 -23.54 -13.95
N THR A 67 -3.23 -23.05 -12.87
CA THR A 67 -2.77 -23.90 -11.78
C THR A 67 -3.39 -23.39 -10.50
N GLY A 68 -4.04 -24.27 -9.74
CA GLY A 68 -4.76 -23.79 -8.57
C GLY A 68 -5.92 -24.63 -8.09
N ILE A 69 -6.76 -23.98 -7.30
CA ILE A 69 -7.94 -24.53 -6.65
C ILE A 69 -9.16 -23.77 -7.17
N PHE A 70 -10.13 -24.48 -7.75
CA PHE A 70 -11.20 -23.86 -8.53
C PHE A 70 -12.58 -24.43 -8.22
N SER A 71 -13.58 -23.58 -7.99
CA SER A 71 -14.98 -24.01 -8.01
C SER A 71 -15.81 -23.08 -8.88
N SER A 72 -15.76 -23.29 -10.20
CA SER A 72 -16.25 -22.34 -11.19
C SER A 72 -17.44 -22.84 -12.02
N ALA A 73 -18.34 -21.93 -12.35
CA ALA A 73 -19.36 -22.13 -13.36
C ALA A 73 -18.83 -21.67 -14.72
N LYS A 74 -18.60 -22.62 -15.63
CA LYS A 74 -17.90 -22.43 -16.91
C LYS A 74 -18.87 -21.86 -17.98
N PRO A 75 -18.35 -21.30 -19.09
CA PRO A 75 -19.20 -20.80 -20.17
C PRO A 75 -20.22 -21.84 -20.64
N GLY A 76 -21.48 -21.42 -20.76
CA GLY A 76 -22.59 -22.28 -21.18
C GLY A 76 -23.32 -23.04 -20.05
N SER A 77 -22.86 -22.95 -18.79
CA SER A 77 -23.67 -23.42 -17.65
C SER A 77 -24.79 -22.43 -17.30
N THR A 78 -25.80 -22.91 -16.57
CA THR A 78 -26.77 -22.04 -15.88
C THR A 78 -26.71 -22.16 -14.36
N GLY A 79 -25.95 -23.13 -13.84
CA GLY A 79 -25.68 -23.28 -12.42
C GLY A 79 -24.71 -22.25 -11.87
N ASN A 80 -24.67 -22.17 -10.55
CA ASN A 80 -23.81 -21.28 -9.78
C ASN A 80 -22.40 -21.85 -9.63
N ALA A 81 -21.42 -20.97 -9.43
CA ALA A 81 -20.10 -21.37 -8.95
C ALA A 81 -20.19 -21.83 -7.48
N GLY A 82 -19.40 -22.83 -7.10
CA GLY A 82 -19.39 -23.38 -5.74
C GLY A 82 -18.36 -22.68 -4.88
N SER A 83 -18.37 -22.92 -3.57
CA SER A 83 -17.41 -22.29 -2.66
C SER A 83 -16.03 -22.96 -2.67
N VAL A 84 -14.99 -22.18 -2.34
CA VAL A 84 -13.62 -22.67 -2.14
C VAL A 84 -13.16 -22.35 -0.72
N ASP A 85 -12.74 -23.37 0.02
CA ASP A 85 -12.22 -23.28 1.39
C ASP A 85 -10.80 -23.87 1.44
N VAL A 86 -9.81 -23.03 1.73
CA VAL A 86 -8.39 -23.41 1.78
C VAL A 86 -7.83 -23.10 3.16
N THR A 87 -7.32 -24.13 3.83
CA THR A 87 -6.70 -24.02 5.14
C THR A 87 -5.27 -24.58 5.10
N ALA A 88 -4.27 -23.74 5.33
CA ALA A 88 -2.89 -24.15 5.58
C ALA A 88 -2.52 -23.95 7.05
N ALA A 89 -2.02 -24.96 7.75
CA ALA A 89 -1.59 -24.77 9.15
C ALA A 89 -0.37 -23.84 9.25
N GLY A 90 0.49 -23.84 8.24
CA GLY A 90 1.68 -23.02 8.08
C GLY A 90 1.56 -22.08 6.88
N ASP A 91 2.47 -22.25 5.92
CA ASP A 91 2.58 -21.37 4.76
C ASP A 91 1.58 -21.73 3.66
N LEU A 92 0.92 -20.73 3.11
CA LEU A 92 0.21 -20.77 1.84
C LEU A 92 0.90 -19.81 0.86
N SER A 93 1.48 -20.34 -0.21
CA SER A 93 2.15 -19.53 -1.22
C SER A 93 1.56 -19.75 -2.61
N LEU A 94 1.13 -18.66 -3.25
CA LEU A 94 0.70 -18.63 -4.64
C LEU A 94 1.73 -17.84 -5.43
N VAL A 95 2.36 -18.47 -6.43
CA VAL A 95 3.50 -17.92 -7.15
C VAL A 95 3.33 -18.08 -8.65
N ASN A 96 3.80 -17.12 -9.44
CA ASN A 96 3.87 -17.21 -10.90
C ASN A 96 2.53 -17.53 -11.58
N GLY A 97 1.41 -16.99 -11.08
CA GLY A 97 0.07 -17.23 -11.64
C GLY A 97 -0.68 -18.40 -10.97
N GLY A 98 -0.29 -18.79 -9.75
CA GLY A 98 -1.11 -19.69 -8.94
C GLY A 98 -2.41 -19.00 -8.49
N ALA A 99 -3.53 -19.73 -8.56
CA ALA A 99 -4.85 -19.15 -8.29
C ALA A 99 -5.69 -19.96 -7.30
N ILE A 100 -6.55 -19.25 -6.55
CA ILE A 100 -7.68 -19.81 -5.81
C ILE A 100 -8.93 -19.03 -6.26
N ASP A 101 -9.87 -19.71 -6.91
CA ASP A 101 -10.95 -19.03 -7.64
C ASP A 101 -12.31 -19.72 -7.53
N SER A 102 -13.36 -18.89 -7.45
CA SER A 102 -14.75 -19.31 -7.33
C SER A 102 -15.66 -18.53 -8.30
N SER A 103 -15.14 -18.26 -9.50
CA SER A 103 -15.79 -17.37 -10.46
C SER A 103 -16.89 -18.04 -11.29
N THR A 104 -17.87 -17.24 -11.72
CA THR A 104 -18.89 -17.64 -12.71
C THR A 104 -18.68 -16.91 -14.04
N PHE A 105 -18.75 -17.68 -15.12
CA PHE A 105 -18.70 -17.26 -16.53
C PHE A 105 -20.04 -17.50 -17.22
N SER A 106 -21.10 -17.63 -16.43
CA SER A 106 -22.39 -18.21 -16.79
C SER A 106 -23.51 -17.47 -16.05
N SER A 107 -24.77 -17.68 -16.43
CA SER A 107 -25.94 -17.00 -15.86
C SER A 107 -26.15 -17.15 -14.35
N GLY A 108 -25.45 -18.09 -13.70
CA GLY A 108 -25.48 -18.26 -12.25
C GLY A 108 -24.77 -17.12 -11.48
N SER A 109 -24.63 -17.31 -10.18
CA SER A 109 -23.89 -16.43 -9.26
C SER A 109 -22.48 -16.95 -9.02
N ALA A 110 -21.56 -16.06 -8.65
CA ALA A 110 -20.22 -16.45 -8.24
C ALA A 110 -20.25 -17.04 -6.82
N GLY A 111 -19.31 -17.95 -6.52
CA GLY A 111 -19.19 -18.55 -5.20
C GLY A 111 -18.23 -17.75 -4.31
N SER A 112 -18.14 -18.15 -3.05
CA SER A 112 -17.26 -17.48 -2.07
C SER A 112 -15.94 -18.22 -1.89
N VAL A 113 -14.88 -17.46 -1.61
CA VAL A 113 -13.55 -17.97 -1.30
C VAL A 113 -13.19 -17.65 0.15
N THR A 114 -12.80 -18.67 0.91
CA THR A 114 -12.28 -18.53 2.27
C THR A 114 -10.87 -19.11 2.33
N VAL A 115 -9.92 -18.33 2.83
CA VAL A 115 -8.52 -18.71 2.96
C VAL A 115 -8.05 -18.46 4.39
N HIS A 116 -7.50 -19.49 5.01
CA HIS A 116 -6.86 -19.40 6.32
C HIS A 116 -5.43 -19.95 6.24
N SER A 117 -4.44 -19.19 6.71
CA SER A 117 -3.08 -19.68 6.84
C SER A 117 -2.32 -19.04 8.00
N SER A 118 -1.17 -19.59 8.40
CA SER A 118 -0.27 -18.85 9.31
C SER A 118 0.46 -17.75 8.56
N SER A 119 1.06 -18.07 7.41
CA SER A 119 1.66 -17.09 6.51
C SER A 119 1.00 -17.20 5.14
N LEU A 120 0.63 -16.06 4.56
CA LEU A 120 0.09 -15.99 3.20
C LEU A 120 1.01 -15.15 2.33
N ARG A 121 1.50 -15.74 1.24
CA ARG A 121 2.32 -15.04 0.25
C ARG A 121 1.75 -15.19 -1.15
N LEU A 122 1.30 -14.08 -1.74
CA LEU A 122 0.93 -14.01 -3.15
C LEU A 122 1.99 -13.23 -3.89
N ASP A 123 2.73 -13.92 -4.75
CA ASP A 123 3.80 -13.34 -5.54
C ASP A 123 3.48 -13.53 -7.02
N GLY A 124 2.97 -12.47 -7.61
CA GLY A 124 2.55 -12.47 -9.00
C GLY A 124 3.73 -12.34 -9.97
N ARG A 125 3.38 -12.18 -11.24
CA ARG A 125 4.31 -11.76 -12.29
C ARG A 125 3.80 -10.48 -12.94
N ALA A 126 4.36 -9.34 -12.54
CA ALA A 126 4.06 -8.06 -13.16
C ALA A 126 4.32 -8.11 -14.68
N GLY A 127 3.35 -7.65 -15.48
CA GLY A 127 3.52 -7.36 -16.91
C GLY A 127 3.00 -8.38 -17.93
N ASN A 128 2.66 -9.62 -17.53
CA ASN A 128 2.34 -10.70 -18.50
C ASN A 128 0.96 -11.37 -18.32
N GLY A 129 0.04 -10.78 -17.56
CA GLY A 129 -1.32 -11.32 -17.37
C GLY A 129 -1.46 -12.52 -16.43
N ASN A 130 -0.36 -13.04 -15.88
CA ASN A 130 -0.37 -14.14 -14.91
C ASN A 130 -0.19 -13.62 -13.48
N SER A 131 -1.21 -12.92 -12.98
CA SER A 131 -1.28 -12.53 -11.56
C SER A 131 -1.51 -13.76 -10.68
N SER A 132 -0.80 -13.86 -9.56
CA SER A 132 -1.14 -14.83 -8.52
C SER A 132 -2.33 -14.26 -7.75
N GLN A 133 -3.45 -14.98 -7.69
CA GLN A 133 -4.71 -14.37 -7.26
C GLN A 133 -5.60 -15.24 -6.37
N ILE A 134 -6.32 -14.58 -5.47
CA ILE A 134 -7.49 -15.11 -4.76
C ILE A 134 -8.71 -14.32 -5.25
N SER A 135 -9.66 -14.97 -5.92
CA SER A 135 -10.71 -14.28 -6.66
C SER A 135 -12.10 -14.90 -6.57
N ALA A 136 -13.11 -14.04 -6.57
CA ALA A 136 -14.51 -14.41 -6.82
C ALA A 136 -15.13 -13.43 -7.81
N ALA A 137 -15.34 -13.86 -9.06
CA ALA A 137 -15.83 -13.00 -10.12
C ALA A 137 -17.20 -13.41 -10.67
N ALA A 138 -18.07 -12.44 -10.90
CA ALA A 138 -19.30 -12.58 -11.67
C ALA A 138 -19.11 -11.91 -13.03
N LEU A 139 -18.75 -12.71 -14.04
CA LEU A 139 -18.33 -12.19 -15.34
C LEU A 139 -19.54 -11.90 -16.25
N GLU A 140 -19.25 -11.59 -17.52
CA GLU A 140 -20.27 -11.28 -18.51
C GLU A 140 -21.32 -12.39 -18.62
N ASN A 141 -22.58 -11.99 -18.79
CA ASN A 141 -23.76 -12.86 -18.82
C ASN A 141 -24.14 -13.56 -17.51
N SER A 142 -23.46 -13.26 -16.40
CA SER A 142 -23.88 -13.76 -15.09
C SER A 142 -25.09 -13.04 -14.52
N SER A 143 -25.65 -13.60 -13.44
CA SER A 143 -26.71 -12.98 -12.64
C SER A 143 -26.28 -11.64 -12.00
N GLY A 144 -25.00 -11.28 -12.07
CA GLY A 144 -24.42 -10.11 -11.43
C GLY A 144 -24.20 -10.25 -9.93
N GLN A 145 -24.64 -11.35 -9.31
CA GLN A 145 -24.28 -11.63 -7.93
C GLN A 145 -22.85 -12.15 -7.84
N THR A 146 -21.95 -11.32 -7.31
CA THR A 146 -20.60 -11.76 -6.93
C THR A 146 -20.63 -12.59 -5.66
N GLY A 147 -19.54 -13.30 -5.39
CA GLY A 147 -19.28 -13.94 -4.12
C GLY A 147 -18.42 -13.07 -3.22
N SER A 148 -18.20 -13.52 -2.00
CA SER A 148 -17.31 -12.85 -1.04
C SER A 148 -15.94 -13.53 -0.97
N VAL A 149 -14.91 -12.76 -0.65
CA VAL A 149 -13.55 -13.28 -0.43
C VAL A 149 -13.14 -12.95 1.00
N THR A 150 -12.81 -13.97 1.78
CA THR A 150 -12.35 -13.83 3.17
C THR A 150 -10.97 -14.45 3.31
N VAL A 151 -10.01 -13.63 3.76
CA VAL A 151 -8.62 -14.04 3.95
C VAL A 151 -8.20 -13.73 5.37
N THR A 152 -7.71 -14.74 6.09
CA THR A 152 -7.18 -14.61 7.44
C THR A 152 -5.80 -15.23 7.54
N ALA A 153 -4.81 -14.46 7.98
CA ALA A 153 -3.45 -14.95 8.22
C ALA A 153 -2.80 -14.33 9.46
N ASN A 154 -1.67 -14.87 9.93
CA ASN A 154 -0.85 -14.19 10.95
C ASN A 154 0.15 -13.20 10.31
N ASP A 155 0.57 -13.48 9.08
CA ASP A 155 1.37 -12.58 8.24
C ASP A 155 0.88 -12.70 6.79
N LEU A 156 0.68 -11.57 6.12
CA LEU A 156 0.21 -11.51 4.75
C LEU A 156 1.09 -10.59 3.91
N THR A 157 1.65 -11.14 2.84
CA THR A 157 2.44 -10.41 1.86
C THR A 157 1.88 -10.60 0.45
N LEU A 158 1.58 -9.49 -0.23
CA LEU A 158 1.24 -9.43 -1.65
C LEU A 158 2.37 -8.71 -2.37
N SER A 159 3.00 -9.34 -3.36
CA SER A 159 4.12 -8.77 -4.10
C SER A 159 4.00 -8.96 -5.60
N ASN A 160 4.59 -8.04 -6.36
CA ASN A 160 4.87 -8.19 -7.80
C ASN A 160 3.65 -8.56 -8.65
N GLY A 161 2.47 -8.00 -8.33
CA GLY A 161 1.22 -8.33 -8.99
C GLY A 161 0.45 -9.51 -8.38
N GLY A 162 0.74 -9.89 -7.13
CA GLY A 162 -0.16 -10.70 -6.31
C GLY A 162 -1.43 -9.90 -5.96
N GLN A 163 -2.61 -10.52 -6.07
CA GLN A 163 -3.89 -9.83 -5.92
C GLN A 163 -4.93 -10.62 -5.10
N ILE A 164 -5.75 -9.91 -4.34
CA ILE A 164 -7.00 -10.43 -3.77
C ILE A 164 -8.12 -9.57 -4.37
N THR A 165 -9.09 -10.20 -5.05
CA THR A 165 -10.06 -9.45 -5.86
C THR A 165 -11.48 -10.02 -5.83
N ILE A 166 -12.46 -9.12 -5.94
CA ILE A 166 -13.83 -9.44 -6.37
C ILE A 166 -14.09 -8.66 -7.66
N GLU A 167 -14.58 -9.33 -8.69
CA GLU A 167 -14.84 -8.69 -9.98
C GLU A 167 -16.30 -8.89 -10.42
N ASN A 168 -16.94 -7.85 -10.93
CA ASN A 168 -18.25 -7.90 -11.54
C ASN A 168 -18.19 -7.30 -12.95
N ARG A 169 -18.57 -8.07 -13.97
CA ARG A 169 -18.71 -7.59 -15.36
C ARG A 169 -20.13 -7.72 -15.88
N ALA A 170 -21.07 -8.05 -15.01
CA ALA A 170 -22.44 -8.33 -15.40
C ALA A 170 -23.23 -7.03 -15.58
N ARG A 171 -24.07 -7.00 -16.62
CA ARG A 171 -25.11 -5.98 -16.77
C ARG A 171 -26.45 -6.63 -16.54
N VAL A 172 -27.15 -6.17 -15.50
CA VAL A 172 -28.41 -6.78 -15.03
C VAL A 172 -29.56 -5.78 -15.13
N LYS A 173 -30.78 -6.30 -15.27
CA LYS A 173 -31.98 -5.47 -15.40
C LYS A 173 -32.33 -4.72 -14.10
N ASP A 174 -32.11 -5.38 -12.96
CA ASP A 174 -32.38 -4.82 -11.64
C ASP A 174 -31.16 -5.01 -10.72
N PRO A 175 -30.19 -4.07 -10.75
CA PRO A 175 -29.01 -4.13 -9.88
C PRO A 175 -29.35 -3.98 -8.40
N SER A 176 -30.51 -3.39 -8.06
CA SER A 176 -30.92 -3.13 -6.68
C SER A 176 -31.38 -4.38 -5.94
N ALA A 177 -31.74 -5.45 -6.68
CA ALA A 177 -32.09 -6.74 -6.12
C ALA A 177 -30.86 -7.57 -5.68
N LEU A 178 -29.65 -7.17 -6.07
CA LEU A 178 -28.42 -7.89 -5.75
C LEU A 178 -27.95 -7.58 -4.33
N THR A 179 -27.38 -8.59 -3.67
CA THR A 179 -26.82 -8.42 -2.34
C THR A 179 -25.39 -7.88 -2.43
N PRO A 180 -25.06 -6.79 -1.71
CA PRO A 180 -23.69 -6.28 -1.64
C PRO A 180 -22.76 -7.34 -1.05
N THR A 181 -21.60 -7.52 -1.67
CA THR A 181 -20.56 -8.43 -1.18
C THR A 181 -19.41 -7.68 -0.54
N SER A 182 -18.55 -8.42 0.17
CA SER A 182 -17.34 -7.84 0.74
C SER A 182 -16.12 -8.72 0.56
N LEU A 183 -14.99 -8.06 0.36
CA LEU A 183 -13.65 -8.62 0.45
C LEU A 183 -13.11 -8.28 1.83
N THR A 184 -12.85 -9.30 2.65
CA THR A 184 -12.34 -9.13 4.02
C THR A 184 -10.92 -9.71 4.12
N VAL A 185 -9.98 -8.90 4.61
CA VAL A 185 -8.59 -9.32 4.86
C VAL A 185 -8.23 -9.03 6.32
N THR A 186 -7.75 -10.04 7.02
CA THR A 186 -7.38 -9.92 8.44
C THR A 186 -6.03 -10.59 8.69
N ALA A 187 -5.05 -9.79 9.11
CA ALA A 187 -3.78 -10.30 9.61
C ALA A 187 -3.09 -9.23 10.46
N PRO A 188 -2.39 -9.56 11.56
CA PRO A 188 -1.62 -8.58 12.34
C PRO A 188 -0.72 -7.70 11.48
N ARG A 189 -0.01 -8.32 10.53
CA ARG A 189 0.82 -7.63 9.55
C ARG A 189 0.35 -7.92 8.13
N ILE A 190 0.11 -6.84 7.38
CA ILE A 190 -0.21 -6.86 5.96
C ILE A 190 0.80 -5.99 5.22
N THR A 191 1.48 -6.54 4.21
CA THR A 191 2.47 -5.85 3.40
C THR A 191 2.15 -6.01 1.91
N LEU A 192 1.86 -4.88 1.25
CA LEU A 192 1.52 -4.81 -0.17
C LEU A 192 2.68 -4.16 -0.91
N LEU A 193 3.28 -4.88 -1.86
CA LEU A 193 4.50 -4.50 -2.55
C LEU A 193 4.33 -4.53 -4.06
N ASN A 194 4.75 -3.46 -4.74
CA ASN A 194 4.85 -3.39 -6.21
C ASN A 194 3.56 -3.84 -6.95
N SER A 195 2.39 -3.44 -6.44
CA SER A 195 1.11 -3.80 -7.06
C SER A 195 0.05 -2.71 -6.84
N PRO A 196 -0.24 -1.87 -7.86
CA PRO A 196 -1.25 -0.81 -7.72
C PRO A 196 -2.69 -1.34 -7.53
N HIS A 197 -2.89 -2.65 -7.71
CA HIS A 197 -4.14 -3.38 -7.59
C HIS A 197 -3.95 -4.61 -6.68
N ALA A 198 -3.38 -4.41 -5.48
CA ALA A 198 -3.08 -5.51 -4.57
C ALA A 198 -4.34 -6.09 -3.91
N ILE A 199 -5.26 -5.22 -3.50
CA ILE A 199 -6.57 -5.62 -2.95
C ILE A 199 -7.62 -4.79 -3.65
N THR A 200 -8.51 -5.43 -4.39
CA THR A 200 -9.47 -4.72 -5.24
C THR A 200 -10.87 -5.28 -5.19
N THR A 201 -11.85 -4.41 -5.41
CA THR A 201 -13.18 -4.82 -5.83
C THR A 201 -13.54 -3.98 -7.05
N GLU A 202 -13.89 -4.64 -8.14
CA GLU A 202 -14.12 -3.99 -9.42
C GLU A 202 -15.50 -4.36 -9.95
N SER A 203 -16.21 -3.37 -10.47
CA SER A 203 -17.44 -3.55 -11.22
C SER A 203 -17.40 -2.77 -12.52
N THR A 204 -17.26 -3.46 -13.64
CA THR A 204 -17.32 -2.86 -14.99
C THR A 204 -18.74 -2.87 -15.58
N GLY A 205 -19.67 -3.54 -14.90
CA GLY A 205 -21.08 -3.58 -15.22
C GLY A 205 -21.87 -2.40 -14.65
N ASN A 206 -23.18 -2.63 -14.46
CA ASN A 206 -24.09 -1.66 -13.82
C ASN A 206 -24.42 -2.02 -12.36
N VAL A 207 -23.67 -2.95 -11.76
CA VAL A 207 -23.78 -3.34 -10.35
C VAL A 207 -22.81 -2.52 -9.52
N ALA A 208 -23.15 -2.24 -8.25
CA ALA A 208 -22.22 -1.60 -7.33
C ALA A 208 -20.98 -2.47 -7.08
N ALA A 209 -19.82 -1.84 -6.85
CA ALA A 209 -18.62 -2.58 -6.46
C ALA A 209 -18.75 -3.14 -5.04
N GLY A 210 -18.08 -4.27 -4.78
CA GLY A 210 -18.04 -4.86 -3.44
C GLY A 210 -17.30 -3.97 -2.44
N ASN A 211 -17.59 -4.12 -1.16
CA ASN A 211 -16.88 -3.38 -0.11
C ASN A 211 -15.56 -4.07 0.24
N ILE A 212 -14.55 -3.30 0.65
CA ILE A 212 -13.28 -3.81 1.18
C ILE A 212 -13.22 -3.55 2.68
N ARG A 213 -12.87 -4.58 3.45
CA ARG A 213 -12.60 -4.46 4.88
C ARG A 213 -11.26 -5.06 5.22
N ILE A 214 -10.38 -4.26 5.82
CA ILE A 214 -9.04 -4.67 6.20
C ILE A 214 -8.83 -4.43 7.69
N THR A 215 -8.31 -5.43 8.37
CA THR A 215 -7.96 -5.36 9.79
C THR A 215 -6.53 -5.83 9.98
N ALA A 216 -5.66 -4.92 10.39
CA ALA A 216 -4.27 -5.19 10.72
C ALA A 216 -3.91 -4.69 12.12
N SER A 217 -3.90 -5.59 13.11
CA SER A 217 -3.67 -5.17 14.51
C SER A 217 -2.35 -4.43 14.71
N ASP A 218 -1.33 -4.72 13.90
CA ASP A 218 0.02 -4.17 14.09
C ASP A 218 0.34 -3.19 12.95
N GLN A 219 0.33 -3.65 11.69
CA GLN A 219 0.77 -2.84 10.57
C GLN A 219 0.08 -3.21 9.26
N LEU A 220 -0.40 -2.19 8.54
CA LEU A 220 -0.73 -2.23 7.12
C LEU A 220 0.23 -1.30 6.36
N GLN A 221 1.08 -1.89 5.51
CA GLN A 221 2.05 -1.17 4.69
C GLN A 221 1.75 -1.36 3.20
N LEU A 222 1.75 -0.25 2.47
CA LEU A 222 1.68 -0.21 1.01
C LEU A 222 2.95 0.46 0.46
N ASP A 223 3.64 -0.17 -0.49
CA ASP A 223 4.95 0.30 -1.00
C ASP A 223 5.35 -0.26 -2.39
N PRO A 224 5.40 0.57 -3.44
CA PRO A 224 4.22 1.23 -4.00
C PRO A 224 3.11 0.20 -4.27
N SER A 225 1.90 0.44 -3.75
CA SER A 225 0.75 -0.45 -3.92
C SER A 225 -0.60 0.25 -3.81
N GLY A 226 -1.68 -0.48 -4.06
CA GLY A 226 -3.04 0.07 -3.99
C GLY A 226 -4.10 -0.84 -3.38
N ILE A 227 -5.01 -0.22 -2.64
CA ILE A 227 -6.30 -0.79 -2.21
C ILE A 227 -7.39 0.00 -2.90
N THR A 228 -8.16 -0.62 -3.80
CA THR A 228 -9.06 0.14 -4.67
C THR A 228 -10.42 -0.50 -4.85
N THR A 229 -11.49 0.29 -4.77
CA THR A 229 -12.81 -0.11 -5.26
C THR A 229 -13.15 0.69 -6.50
N THR A 230 -13.54 0.04 -7.59
CA THR A 230 -13.88 0.72 -8.85
C THR A 230 -15.26 0.27 -9.32
N ALA A 231 -16.11 1.22 -9.71
CA ALA A 231 -17.37 0.93 -10.37
C ALA A 231 -17.47 1.71 -11.69
N PHE A 232 -18.12 1.16 -12.70
CA PHE A 232 -18.38 1.85 -13.96
C PHE A 232 -19.69 2.62 -13.89
N GLU A 233 -20.84 1.93 -13.85
CA GLU A 233 -22.17 2.57 -13.74
C GLU A 233 -22.85 2.33 -12.37
N GLY A 234 -22.27 1.47 -11.54
CA GLY A 234 -22.71 1.26 -10.16
C GLY A 234 -22.08 2.26 -9.18
N ASN A 235 -22.51 2.22 -7.92
CA ASN A 235 -21.84 2.95 -6.85
C ASN A 235 -20.46 2.33 -6.53
N GLY A 236 -19.50 3.17 -6.14
CA GLY A 236 -18.23 2.73 -5.60
C GLY A 236 -18.41 1.97 -4.29
N GLY A 237 -17.56 0.95 -4.08
CA GLY A 237 -17.56 0.17 -2.84
C GLY A 237 -16.96 0.96 -1.69
N ALA A 238 -17.43 0.73 -0.46
CA ALA A 238 -16.81 1.32 0.72
C ALA A 238 -15.48 0.63 1.04
N ILE A 239 -14.51 1.39 1.57
CA ILE A 239 -13.25 0.87 2.11
C ILE A 239 -13.20 1.18 3.60
N ASP A 240 -13.15 0.12 4.42
CA ASP A 240 -13.00 0.20 5.87
C ASP A 240 -11.66 -0.40 6.30
N ILE A 241 -10.79 0.41 6.89
CA ILE A 241 -9.46 -0.01 7.35
C ILE A 241 -9.33 0.25 8.84
N THR A 242 -8.92 -0.78 9.57
CA THR A 242 -8.46 -0.69 10.96
C THR A 242 -7.01 -1.17 11.02
N ALA A 243 -6.09 -0.32 11.48
CA ALA A 243 -4.67 -0.65 11.54
C ALA A 243 -4.00 -0.16 12.83
N GLY A 244 -2.98 -0.83 13.35
CA GLY A 244 -2.08 -0.20 14.33
C GLY A 244 -1.32 0.96 13.66
N LEU A 245 -0.40 0.60 12.76
CA LEU A 245 0.27 1.53 11.85
C LEU A 245 -0.27 1.37 10.42
N LEU A 246 -0.76 2.45 9.82
CA LEU A 246 -1.04 2.53 8.38
C LEU A 246 0.05 3.37 7.70
N ARG A 247 0.84 2.75 6.83
CA ARG A 247 1.92 3.41 6.06
C ARG A 247 1.64 3.32 4.57
N LEU A 248 1.48 4.47 3.93
CA LEU A 248 1.40 4.59 2.47
C LEU A 248 2.71 5.18 1.97
N ASP A 249 3.50 4.38 1.26
CA ASP A 249 4.69 4.84 0.55
C ASP A 249 4.43 4.73 -0.96
N HIS A 250 4.33 5.87 -1.65
CA HIS A 250 4.02 5.93 -3.09
C HIS A 250 2.81 5.08 -3.46
N SER A 251 1.73 5.22 -2.69
CA SER A 251 0.63 4.26 -2.64
C SER A 251 -0.74 4.92 -2.57
N GLN A 252 -1.78 4.16 -2.90
CA GLN A 252 -3.14 4.66 -3.01
C GLN A 252 -4.18 3.82 -2.25
N ILE A 253 -5.17 4.50 -1.68
CA ILE A 253 -6.41 3.93 -1.17
C ILE A 253 -7.54 4.72 -1.82
N THR A 254 -8.25 4.11 -2.76
CA THR A 254 -9.20 4.87 -3.57
C THR A 254 -10.51 4.13 -3.78
N THR A 255 -11.61 4.87 -3.71
CA THR A 255 -12.87 4.46 -4.30
C THR A 255 -13.11 5.35 -5.50
N SER A 256 -13.58 4.79 -6.60
CA SER A 256 -13.92 5.60 -7.77
C SER A 256 -15.08 5.04 -8.57
N VAL A 257 -15.81 5.96 -9.19
CA VAL A 257 -16.72 5.66 -10.29
C VAL A 257 -16.13 6.26 -11.56
N THR A 258 -15.99 5.43 -12.60
CA THR A 258 -15.33 5.80 -13.86
C THR A 258 -16.29 6.04 -15.01
N GLY A 259 -17.54 5.57 -14.92
CA GLY A 259 -18.58 5.87 -15.91
C GLY A 259 -19.00 7.32 -15.88
N SER A 260 -19.52 7.81 -17.01
CA SER A 260 -19.89 9.22 -17.20
C SER A 260 -21.28 9.56 -16.69
N ASP A 261 -22.17 8.58 -16.54
CA ASP A 261 -23.61 8.86 -16.51
C ASP A 261 -24.21 8.75 -15.10
N ASN A 262 -23.77 7.77 -14.30
CA ASN A 262 -24.30 7.52 -12.96
C ASN A 262 -23.25 6.86 -12.05
N GLY A 263 -23.39 7.06 -10.74
CA GLY A 263 -22.69 6.32 -9.68
C GLY A 263 -21.99 7.22 -8.67
N ASN A 264 -22.35 7.04 -7.40
CA ASN A 264 -21.72 7.78 -6.30
C ASN A 264 -20.38 7.14 -5.90
N GLY A 265 -19.44 7.98 -5.46
CA GLY A 265 -18.19 7.52 -4.87
C GLY A 265 -18.42 6.65 -3.63
N GLY A 266 -17.50 5.74 -3.36
CA GLY A 266 -17.53 4.91 -2.16
C GLY A 266 -16.98 5.67 -0.95
N ASN A 267 -17.46 5.35 0.25
CA ASN A 267 -16.92 5.98 1.45
C ASN A 267 -15.60 5.31 1.87
N ILE A 268 -14.66 6.09 2.37
CA ILE A 268 -13.41 5.60 2.98
C ILE A 268 -13.43 5.90 4.48
N ARG A 269 -13.27 4.86 5.29
CA ARG A 269 -13.09 4.98 6.74
C ARG A 269 -11.78 4.35 7.16
N ILE A 270 -10.93 5.14 7.80
CA ILE A 270 -9.64 4.70 8.33
C ILE A 270 -9.63 4.97 9.83
N THR A 271 -9.39 3.91 10.60
CA THR A 271 -9.05 3.99 12.02
C THR A 271 -7.65 3.45 12.19
N ALA A 272 -6.70 4.28 12.60
CA ALA A 272 -5.34 3.82 12.86
C ALA A 272 -4.71 4.45 14.10
N ASP A 273 -3.78 3.78 14.78
CA ASP A 273 -3.01 4.48 15.83
C ASP A 273 -2.11 5.54 15.21
N SER A 274 -1.43 5.19 14.12
CA SER A 274 -0.61 6.12 13.34
C SER A 274 -0.85 5.97 11.84
N LEU A 275 -1.01 7.10 11.16
CA LEU A 275 -1.11 7.20 9.71
C LEU A 275 0.12 7.96 9.17
N ILE A 276 0.92 7.29 8.36
CA ILE A 276 2.07 7.88 7.67
C ILE A 276 1.78 7.90 6.17
N LEU A 277 1.83 9.09 5.58
CA LEU A 277 1.68 9.32 4.16
C LEU A 277 3.02 9.80 3.60
N ASN A 278 3.62 9.01 2.70
CA ASN A 278 4.78 9.42 1.91
C ASN A 278 4.43 9.31 0.43
N THR A 279 4.00 10.41 -0.18
CA THR A 279 3.35 10.38 -1.51
C THR A 279 2.12 9.46 -1.48
N GLY A 280 1.27 9.61 -0.46
CA GLY A 280 0.10 8.79 -0.20
C GLY A 280 -1.20 9.43 -0.67
N PHE A 281 -2.04 8.66 -1.36
CA PHE A 281 -3.32 9.11 -1.90
C PHE A 281 -4.48 8.38 -1.20
N ILE A 282 -5.41 9.12 -0.60
CA ILE A 282 -6.66 8.61 -0.03
C ILE A 282 -7.83 9.35 -0.68
N GLN A 283 -8.61 8.67 -1.52
CA GLN A 283 -9.53 9.38 -2.42
C GLN A 283 -10.88 8.69 -2.59
N ALA A 284 -11.97 9.37 -2.21
CA ALA A 284 -13.35 8.92 -2.36
C ALA A 284 -14.05 9.64 -3.54
N ASN A 285 -13.46 9.56 -4.73
CA ASN A 285 -13.88 10.39 -5.86
C ASN A 285 -14.99 9.76 -6.70
N THR A 286 -15.69 10.57 -7.48
CA THR A 286 -16.50 10.12 -8.62
C THR A 286 -16.20 10.96 -9.86
N LYS A 287 -16.16 10.32 -11.04
CA LYS A 287 -16.11 10.99 -12.34
C LYS A 287 -17.48 11.06 -13.02
N ALA A 288 -18.50 10.41 -12.45
CA ALA A 288 -19.84 10.39 -13.01
C ALA A 288 -20.51 11.77 -12.92
N ALA A 289 -21.23 12.15 -13.98
CA ALA A 289 -21.91 13.42 -14.06
C ALA A 289 -23.00 13.54 -12.99
N ASN A 290 -23.11 14.72 -12.38
CA ASN A 290 -24.14 15.04 -11.38
C ASN A 290 -24.22 14.05 -10.19
N SER A 291 -23.14 13.30 -9.93
CA SER A 291 -23.08 12.29 -8.87
C SER A 291 -22.35 12.82 -7.64
N SER A 292 -22.55 12.19 -6.49
CA SER A 292 -21.85 12.58 -5.25
C SER A 292 -20.51 11.89 -5.15
N GLY A 293 -19.49 12.62 -4.69
CA GLY A 293 -18.28 12.02 -4.12
C GLY A 293 -18.66 11.22 -2.87
N GLY A 294 -17.81 10.27 -2.49
CA GLY A 294 -17.95 9.59 -1.20
C GLY A 294 -17.35 10.41 -0.08
N ASP A 295 -17.59 10.02 1.17
CA ASP A 295 -16.99 10.65 2.34
C ASP A 295 -15.65 9.98 2.70
N VAL A 296 -14.68 10.79 3.15
CA VAL A 296 -13.43 10.30 3.74
C VAL A 296 -13.42 10.66 5.22
N SER A 297 -13.37 9.64 6.07
CA SER A 297 -13.28 9.77 7.53
C SER A 297 -12.01 9.09 8.04
N ILE A 298 -11.15 9.84 8.69
CA ILE A 298 -9.87 9.37 9.23
C ILE A 298 -9.82 9.67 10.72
N THR A 299 -9.67 8.64 11.53
CA THR A 299 -9.38 8.75 12.96
C THR A 299 -8.01 8.18 13.21
N ALA A 300 -7.06 9.04 13.61
CA ALA A 300 -5.73 8.59 13.97
C ALA A 300 -5.13 9.34 15.17
N GLN A 301 -4.31 8.66 15.98
CA GLN A 301 -3.62 9.35 17.09
C GLN A 301 -2.49 10.22 16.54
N ASN A 302 -1.82 9.76 15.48
CA ASN A 302 -0.78 10.52 14.79
C ASN A 302 -1.03 10.49 13.28
N LEU A 303 -0.93 11.65 12.63
CA LEU A 303 -0.91 11.78 11.17
C LEU A 303 0.35 12.51 10.74
N VAL A 304 1.19 11.83 9.95
CA VAL A 304 2.43 12.39 9.41
C VAL A 304 2.38 12.32 7.90
N ALA A 305 2.33 13.47 7.24
CA ALA A 305 2.43 13.57 5.79
C ALA A 305 3.82 14.12 5.40
N SER A 306 4.52 13.43 4.51
CA SER A 306 5.84 13.85 4.02
C SER A 306 5.74 15.08 3.10
N GLY A 307 6.86 15.76 2.85
CA GLY A 307 6.95 16.76 1.77
C GLY A 307 6.27 18.12 2.02
N ASN A 308 5.73 18.39 3.23
CA ASN A 308 4.97 19.61 3.56
C ASN A 308 3.76 19.86 2.63
N THR A 309 3.32 18.84 1.88
CA THR A 309 2.25 18.88 0.90
C THR A 309 1.17 17.88 1.31
N LEU A 310 0.05 18.40 1.82
CA LEU A 310 -1.17 17.64 2.07
C LEU A 310 -2.36 18.42 1.50
N PHE A 311 -2.90 17.94 0.39
CA PHE A 311 -4.11 18.50 -0.23
C PHE A 311 -5.35 17.88 0.40
N LEU A 312 -6.29 18.72 0.85
CA LEU A 312 -7.49 18.30 1.57
C LEU A 312 -8.75 18.81 0.88
N GLY A 313 -9.64 17.89 0.49
CA GLY A 313 -11.02 18.19 0.12
C GLY A 313 -11.20 19.04 -1.15
N GLU A 314 -10.25 19.01 -2.07
CA GLU A 314 -10.36 19.76 -3.34
C GLU A 314 -11.43 19.17 -4.28
N SER A 315 -12.07 20.03 -5.08
CA SER A 315 -13.07 19.61 -6.08
C SER A 315 -12.46 19.10 -7.38
N THR A 316 -11.21 19.45 -7.68
CA THR A 316 -10.47 18.94 -8.84
C THR A 316 -9.76 17.65 -8.48
N ILE A 317 -10.04 16.58 -9.22
CA ILE A 317 -9.43 15.28 -8.97
C ILE A 317 -7.92 15.32 -9.25
N HIS A 318 -7.13 15.15 -8.18
CA HIS A 318 -5.71 14.77 -8.32
C HIS A 318 -5.59 13.31 -8.75
N THR A 319 -4.89 13.06 -9.87
CA THR A 319 -4.66 11.72 -10.39
C THR A 319 -3.40 11.12 -9.76
N PHE A 320 -3.54 9.95 -9.14
CA PHE A 320 -2.39 9.18 -8.67
C PHE A 320 -1.54 8.70 -9.86
N GLN A 321 -0.23 8.94 -9.80
CA GLN A 321 0.73 8.43 -10.77
C GLN A 321 1.82 7.65 -10.01
N SER A 322 1.88 6.34 -10.26
CA SER A 322 2.89 5.49 -9.64
C SER A 322 4.30 5.98 -9.99
N GLY A 323 5.14 6.19 -8.97
CA GLY A 323 6.53 6.65 -9.15
C GLY A 323 6.71 8.15 -9.35
N VAL A 324 5.63 8.96 -9.30
CA VAL A 324 5.73 10.43 -9.27
C VAL A 324 5.70 10.89 -7.81
N PHE A 325 6.81 11.48 -7.36
CA PHE A 325 7.07 11.81 -5.97
C PHE A 325 6.47 13.16 -5.55
N GLY A 326 6.09 13.29 -4.27
CA GLY A 326 6.11 14.60 -3.58
C GLY A 326 4.77 15.27 -3.27
N ILE A 327 3.63 14.57 -3.43
CA ILE A 327 2.32 15.10 -3.00
C ILE A 327 1.53 14.05 -2.23
N ASN A 328 0.90 14.46 -1.12
CA ASN A 328 -0.10 13.66 -0.41
C ASN A 328 -1.49 14.28 -0.63
N VAL A 329 -2.49 13.43 -0.83
CA VAL A 329 -3.85 13.88 -1.16
C VAL A 329 -4.87 13.11 -0.35
N ILE A 330 -5.78 13.83 0.31
CA ILE A 330 -6.98 13.28 0.92
C ILE A 330 -8.18 14.03 0.33
N GLN A 331 -8.97 13.36 -0.52
CA GLN A 331 -10.03 14.04 -1.27
C GLN A 331 -11.30 13.20 -1.46
N ALA A 332 -12.40 13.89 -1.72
CA ALA A 332 -13.75 13.37 -1.86
C ALA A 332 -14.46 14.05 -3.05
N ALA A 333 -13.75 14.18 -4.18
CA ALA A 333 -14.11 15.09 -5.25
C ALA A 333 -15.20 14.53 -6.18
N ALA A 334 -16.12 15.40 -6.59
CA ALA A 334 -17.08 15.18 -7.67
C ALA A 334 -17.14 16.41 -8.59
N PRO A 335 -16.34 16.47 -9.68
CA PRO A 335 -16.14 17.69 -10.45
C PRO A 335 -17.41 18.36 -11.00
N THR A 336 -18.42 17.57 -11.33
CA THR A 336 -19.69 18.02 -11.91
C THR A 336 -20.89 17.77 -10.98
N GLY A 337 -20.63 17.33 -9.75
CA GLY A 337 -21.67 16.98 -8.78
C GLY A 337 -21.39 17.58 -7.41
N ILE A 338 -21.73 16.84 -6.36
CA ILE A 338 -21.55 17.27 -4.97
C ILE A 338 -20.32 16.56 -4.42
N SER A 339 -19.27 17.31 -4.09
CA SER A 339 -18.10 16.73 -3.40
C SER A 339 -18.51 16.24 -2.01
N GLY A 340 -17.99 15.08 -1.63
CA GLY A 340 -18.19 14.51 -0.29
C GLY A 340 -17.35 15.24 0.76
N THR A 341 -17.48 14.80 2.00
CA THR A 341 -16.80 15.42 3.14
C THR A 341 -15.47 14.75 3.44
N VAL A 342 -14.48 15.54 3.87
CA VAL A 342 -13.21 15.04 4.39
C VAL A 342 -13.12 15.42 5.87
N GLN A 343 -13.15 14.42 6.74
CA GLN A 343 -13.04 14.58 8.19
C GLN A 343 -11.81 13.86 8.72
N ILE A 344 -10.92 14.62 9.37
CA ILE A 344 -9.70 14.09 9.99
C ILE A 344 -9.76 14.42 11.47
N SER A 345 -9.86 13.39 12.30
CA SER A 345 -9.79 13.48 13.75
C SER A 345 -8.41 12.99 14.20
N THR A 346 -7.52 13.95 14.45
CA THR A 346 -6.22 13.72 15.06
C THR A 346 -6.03 14.69 16.24
N PRO A 347 -5.45 14.24 17.37
CA PRO A 347 -4.99 15.17 18.39
C PRO A 347 -4.05 16.19 17.75
N LYS A 348 -4.24 17.48 18.06
CA LYS A 348 -3.28 18.51 17.63
C LYS A 348 -1.93 18.21 18.30
N LEU A 349 -0.98 17.73 17.51
CA LEU A 349 0.40 17.55 17.96
C LEU A 349 1.03 18.94 18.09
N ASP A 350 1.01 19.50 19.30
CA ASP A 350 1.62 20.79 19.61
C ASP A 350 3.11 20.62 19.98
N VAL A 351 3.97 20.62 18.97
CA VAL A 351 5.43 20.60 19.14
C VAL A 351 6.04 21.97 19.49
N THR A 352 5.23 23.03 19.63
CA THR A 352 5.76 24.38 19.90
C THR A 352 6.45 24.48 21.26
N THR A 353 6.09 23.60 22.20
CA THR A 353 6.72 23.50 23.52
C THR A 353 8.00 22.66 23.54
N SER A 354 8.25 21.87 22.48
CA SER A 354 9.43 20.99 22.36
C SER A 354 10.49 21.52 21.39
N LEU A 355 10.14 22.50 20.55
CA LEU A 355 11.06 23.29 19.75
C LEU A 355 11.64 24.40 20.64
N VAL A 356 12.53 24.04 21.56
CA VAL A 356 13.46 25.02 22.13
C VAL A 356 14.29 25.54 20.97
N GLY A 357 13.97 26.75 20.52
CA GLY A 357 14.77 27.45 19.53
C GLY A 357 16.21 27.44 20.00
N LEU A 358 17.12 26.95 19.16
CA LEU A 358 18.53 27.18 19.36
C LEU A 358 18.69 28.71 19.32
N ASP A 359 18.81 29.33 20.50
CA ASP A 359 19.08 30.76 20.64
C ASP A 359 20.49 30.99 20.09
N THR A 360 20.60 31.15 18.77
CA THR A 360 21.80 31.62 18.14
C THR A 360 21.94 33.08 18.53
N ARG A 361 22.48 33.33 19.72
CA ARG A 361 23.10 34.61 20.03
C ARG A 361 24.18 34.84 18.99
N LEU A 362 23.85 35.61 17.95
CA LEU A 362 24.82 36.19 17.06
C LEU A 362 25.73 37.07 17.92
N ILE A 363 26.92 36.54 18.21
CA ILE A 363 27.99 37.33 18.80
C ILE A 363 28.33 38.38 17.75
N ASN A 364 27.93 39.62 18.02
CA ASN A 364 28.30 40.77 17.20
C ASN A 364 29.77 41.08 17.47
N ALA A 365 30.67 40.30 16.86
CA ALA A 365 32.10 40.49 16.99
C ALA A 365 32.49 41.73 16.18
N GLN A 366 32.80 42.83 16.87
CA GLN A 366 33.45 43.96 16.21
C GLN A 366 34.90 43.58 15.90
N VAL A 367 35.17 43.27 14.64
CA VAL A 367 36.53 43.08 14.12
C VAL A 367 37.23 44.43 14.09
N ALA A 368 38.38 44.55 14.76
CA ALA A 368 39.19 45.77 14.76
C ALA A 368 39.62 46.13 13.32
N ARG A 369 39.18 47.29 12.82
CA ARG A 369 39.40 47.75 11.43
C ARG A 369 40.77 48.42 11.19
N ARG A 370 41.79 48.15 12.01
CA ARG A 370 43.15 48.70 11.85
C ARG A 370 44.17 47.59 11.64
N LEU A 371 44.25 47.12 10.39
CA LEU A 371 45.11 46.00 9.97
C LEU A 371 46.61 46.35 9.88
N CYS A 372 47.01 47.63 9.93
CA CYS A 372 48.41 48.05 9.76
C CYS A 372 49.13 48.58 11.01
N GLU A 373 48.46 48.74 12.15
CA GLU A 373 49.09 49.27 13.38
C GLU A 373 49.26 48.21 14.49
N ASN A 374 48.72 47.00 14.30
CA ASN A 374 48.73 45.95 15.32
C ASN A 374 49.78 44.88 15.03
N THR A 375 50.87 44.89 15.80
CA THR A 375 51.91 43.85 15.81
C THR A 375 51.64 42.71 16.80
N ARG A 376 50.43 42.63 17.37
CA ARG A 376 50.00 41.53 18.24
C ARG A 376 48.70 40.94 17.71
N GLY A 377 48.64 39.61 17.66
CA GLY A 377 47.54 38.85 17.07
C GLY A 377 46.18 39.15 17.71
N SER A 378 45.13 38.99 16.91
CA SER A 378 43.74 39.17 17.34
C SER A 378 43.27 38.00 18.21
N SER A 379 42.55 38.31 19.29
CA SER A 379 41.88 37.32 20.14
C SER A 379 40.40 37.68 20.26
N LEU A 380 39.52 36.67 20.19
CA LEU A 380 38.12 36.81 20.51
C LEU A 380 37.96 36.50 22.01
N VAL A 381 37.36 37.43 22.77
CA VAL A 381 37.10 37.24 24.20
C VAL A 381 35.60 37.36 24.44
N PRO A 382 34.93 36.37 25.04
CA PRO A 382 33.52 36.48 25.40
C PRO A 382 33.34 37.58 26.45
N VAL A 383 32.53 38.60 26.17
CA VAL A 383 32.18 39.65 27.14
C VAL A 383 30.70 39.54 27.48
N GLY A 384 30.40 39.18 28.73
CA GLY A 384 29.04 39.09 29.27
C GLY A 384 28.95 38.14 30.47
N ARG A 385 28.01 38.37 31.39
CA ARG A 385 27.78 37.55 32.60
C ARG A 385 27.17 36.16 32.33
N GLY A 386 27.28 35.67 31.10
CA GLY A 386 26.72 34.38 30.66
C GLY A 386 27.61 33.66 29.65
N GLY A 387 28.93 33.88 29.69
CA GLY A 387 29.88 33.09 28.91
C GLY A 387 29.89 31.63 29.39
N LEU A 388 30.00 30.69 28.45
CA LEU A 388 30.27 29.29 28.77
C LEU A 388 31.54 29.20 29.63
N PRO A 389 31.56 28.35 30.68
CA PRO A 389 32.74 28.20 31.52
C PRO A 389 33.95 27.79 30.66
N PRO A 390 35.14 28.36 30.89
CA PRO A 390 36.33 28.04 30.11
C PRO A 390 36.60 26.53 30.17
N GLY A 391 36.80 25.94 29.00
CA GLY A 391 37.16 24.52 28.88
C GLY A 391 38.62 24.31 29.26
N GLY A 392 38.99 23.10 29.67
CA GLY A 392 40.37 22.78 30.10
C GLY A 392 41.47 23.11 29.08
N ALA A 393 41.14 23.31 27.80
CA ALA A 393 42.08 23.73 26.76
C ALA A 393 42.44 25.24 26.81
N ASP A 394 41.62 26.08 27.42
CA ASP A 394 41.86 27.55 27.50
C ASP A 394 43.00 27.90 28.47
N TYR A 395 43.36 26.97 29.36
CA TYR A 395 44.45 27.11 30.32
C TYR A 395 45.84 26.77 29.74
N LEU A 396 45.92 26.28 28.50
CA LEU A 396 47.18 25.83 27.88
C LEU A 396 47.73 26.80 26.83
N SER A 397 47.34 28.07 26.87
CA SER A 397 47.96 29.09 26.03
C SER A 397 49.40 29.39 26.47
N PRO A 398 50.38 29.36 25.54
CA PRO A 398 51.79 29.57 25.86
C PRO A 398 52.07 31.06 26.10
N GLY A 399 51.86 31.51 27.33
CA GLY A 399 52.15 32.89 27.76
C GLY A 399 52.50 33.06 29.23
N GLN A 400 52.46 32.00 30.04
CA GLN A 400 52.66 32.08 31.49
C GLN A 400 53.50 30.89 32.02
N ILE A 401 54.67 30.64 31.45
CA ILE A 401 55.66 29.76 32.10
C ILE A 401 57.05 30.37 31.87
N SER A 402 57.53 31.12 32.86
CA SER A 402 58.95 31.47 32.96
C SER A 402 59.63 30.37 33.77
N GLY A 403 60.65 29.75 33.20
CA GLY A 403 61.57 28.88 33.93
C GLY A 403 61.27 27.39 33.87
N ILE A 404 61.45 26.77 32.70
CA ILE A 404 61.96 25.40 32.58
C ILE A 404 62.56 25.23 31.18
N GLY A 405 63.87 24.97 31.13
CA GLY A 405 64.62 24.82 29.89
C GLY A 405 64.32 23.49 29.21
N PHE A 406 64.12 23.53 27.89
CA PHE A 406 64.05 22.33 27.06
C PHE A 406 65.18 22.34 26.02
N VAL A 407 65.86 21.20 25.95
CA VAL A 407 66.92 20.86 25.00
C VAL A 407 66.29 20.57 23.62
N THR A 408 66.96 21.04 22.56
CA THR A 408 66.58 20.91 21.15
C THR A 408 66.74 19.46 20.64
N SER A 409 65.93 18.96 19.71
CA SER A 409 66.13 18.95 18.24
C SER A 409 65.26 17.80 17.63
N PRO A 410 65.24 17.50 16.32
CA PRO A 410 64.52 18.24 15.29
C PRO A 410 63.67 17.36 14.31
N THR A 411 62.85 18.05 13.50
CA THR A 411 62.47 17.78 12.09
C THR A 411 61.86 16.43 11.66
N VAL A 412 60.64 16.49 11.10
CA VAL A 412 60.32 15.87 9.79
C VAL A 412 59.37 16.77 9.00
N SER A 413 59.76 17.04 7.75
CA SER A 413 59.11 17.83 6.71
C SER A 413 58.09 17.04 5.89
N LEU A 414 57.09 17.73 5.33
CA LEU A 414 56.40 17.30 4.11
C LEU A 414 56.31 18.46 3.09
N PRO A 415 56.41 18.16 1.77
CA PRO A 415 56.76 19.13 0.74
C PRO A 415 55.56 19.88 0.13
N SER A 416 55.94 20.84 -0.72
CA SER A 416 55.24 22.05 -1.15
C SER A 416 54.62 22.02 -2.57
N ARG A 417 53.81 23.07 -2.85
CA ARG A 417 53.46 23.72 -4.15
C ARG A 417 52.25 23.10 -4.88
N HIS A 418 51.39 23.84 -5.60
CA HIS A 418 51.26 25.27 -5.96
C HIS A 418 49.84 25.44 -6.57
N ALA A 419 49.16 26.55 -6.31
CA ALA A 419 48.26 27.20 -7.28
C ALA A 419 47.91 28.61 -6.78
N SER A 420 48.60 29.57 -7.38
CA SER A 420 48.40 31.02 -7.27
C SER A 420 47.04 31.47 -7.77
N TRP A 421 46.34 32.30 -7.00
CA TRP A 421 45.46 33.34 -7.52
C TRP A 421 45.78 34.67 -6.81
N PRO A 422 45.64 35.81 -7.51
CA PRO A 422 46.37 37.04 -7.23
C PRO A 422 45.80 37.83 -6.06
N ASN A 423 46.71 38.42 -5.27
CA ASN A 423 46.47 39.45 -4.27
C ASN A 423 45.58 40.58 -4.83
N PRO A 424 44.58 41.03 -4.05
CA PRO A 424 44.11 42.40 -4.17
C PRO A 424 44.12 43.09 -2.80
N PHE A 425 45.16 42.97 -1.98
CA PHE A 425 45.33 43.85 -0.82
C PHE A 425 46.81 44.07 -0.53
N SER A 426 47.39 45.08 -1.17
CA SER A 426 48.47 45.84 -0.54
C SER A 426 47.83 46.73 0.52
N PRO A 427 48.33 46.69 1.76
CA PRO A 427 48.39 47.94 2.50
C PRO A 427 49.77 48.14 3.13
N CYS A 428 50.16 49.41 3.18
CA CYS A 428 51.24 49.97 3.99
C CYS A 428 52.64 49.99 3.33
N LEU A 429 52.78 50.90 2.36
CA LEU A 429 54.03 51.61 2.12
C LEU A 429 54.07 52.87 3.01
N ALA A 430 55.23 53.13 3.59
CA ALA A 430 55.50 54.19 4.55
C ALA A 430 55.86 55.54 3.89
N LEU A 431 55.46 56.61 4.59
CA LEU A 431 55.71 58.06 4.36
C LEU A 431 54.94 58.74 3.22
#